data_AF-A0A1I8H1W7-F1
#
_entry.id   AF-A0A1I8H1W7-F1
#
_cell.length_a   1.000
_cell.length_b   1.000
_cell.length_c   1.000
_cell.angle_alpha   90.00
_cell.angle_beta   90.00
_cell.angle_gamma   90.00
#
_symmetry.space_group_name_H-M   'P 1'
#
loop_
_entity.id
_entity.type
_entity.pdbx_description
1 polymer ?
#
loop_
_entity_poly.entity_id
_entity_poly.type
_entity_poly.pdbx_seq_one_letter_code
_entity_poly.pdbx_strand_id
1 'polypeptide(L)'
;MAKSLDDMEFRPVRIIGEFDHNGEVLIGPRHLIDPKSSAGADGGNSLFSSGAGVGYHVITPFRLADSGERVLVNRGWVPAKLADPATRPQWQQRGRVELIGLVRLTEPAGLVGGYLVDARSPANSGAVGPQSRSARRGVTCRIRRDVEALSGELNTLPFFVDACASGVDSSESAGTFPIGGQTRLSLRNEHLSYIVTWYSLGALLLPSARPTAGTSGYRLQDEDAAALSGGGFRWESQFERSWEALAEDEEGRLAGAVGRLEQARKRRHRLAAAALLPGGGGRASKLGMMRHLLLCLDCSETMGLADLKPCRLAACLSAMRNFVSGFFDQNPIGQLGVLLTRRKLAERVTELTGNPRRHLDALKDLAQAGSGKTARPEGEASFQNLLEMAYDTLGPLPGHACKEVLVLVSALSTCDPGDIGATISKLAKARIRCSVISLSADIRVLRKLAQATGGTYSVPLDAVHLSDIMSSFLPPPASAPDPALIKMGFPYSAGQDGQEQPGSQQDVIRICACHGTVLSAGATAHACPQCACLYCELPVDCRICGLSLASAAHLARSYQHLFPLKAFAEVTLAASTGCCGCGDRLGASTEAYQCSDCRSHYCIDCDRLLHDSLHSCPVCLQTLSVKTTIAT
;
A
#
# COMPACT_ATOMS: atom_id res chain seq x y z
N MET A 1 13.27 -1.00 -31.29
CA MET A 1 12.14 -1.17 -30.37
C MET A 1 10.85 -0.97 -31.16
N ALA A 2 10.22 -2.06 -31.62
CA ALA A 2 8.89 -1.99 -32.22
C ALA A 2 7.89 -1.79 -31.07
N LYS A 3 7.18 -0.65 -31.05
CA LYS A 3 6.07 -0.43 -30.12
C LYS A 3 4.91 -1.34 -30.54
N SER A 4 4.23 -1.96 -29.59
CA SER A 4 3.00 -2.72 -29.87
C SER A 4 1.93 -1.79 -30.47
N LEU A 5 1.06 -2.35 -31.29
CA LEU A 5 -0.08 -1.67 -31.91
C LEU A 5 -1.01 -1.02 -30.86
N ASP A 6 -1.16 -1.67 -29.71
CA ASP A 6 -2.01 -1.21 -28.60
C ASP A 6 -1.54 0.15 -28.04
N ASP A 7 -0.23 0.38 -27.97
CA ASP A 7 0.36 1.64 -27.48
C ASP A 7 0.20 2.81 -28.48
N MET A 8 -0.35 2.54 -29.68
CA MET A 8 -0.50 3.51 -30.76
C MET A 8 -1.93 4.00 -30.93
N GLU A 9 -2.92 3.53 -30.16
CA GLU A 9 -4.30 4.01 -30.27
C GLU A 9 -4.37 5.55 -30.07
N PHE A 10 -5.13 6.23 -30.93
CA PHE A 10 -5.26 7.69 -31.01
C PHE A 10 -3.98 8.45 -31.33
N ARG A 11 -2.88 7.78 -31.73
CA ARG A 11 -1.69 8.50 -32.21
C ARG A 11 -1.88 8.97 -33.66
N PRO A 12 -1.50 10.23 -33.96
CA PRO A 12 -1.49 10.70 -35.34
C PRO A 12 -0.38 10.03 -36.13
N VAL A 13 -0.72 9.59 -37.33
CA VAL A 13 0.19 9.01 -38.31
C VAL A 13 0.03 9.73 -39.65
N ARG A 14 1.14 9.87 -40.36
CA ARG A 14 1.17 10.44 -41.71
C ARG A 14 1.48 9.31 -42.69
N ILE A 15 0.58 9.10 -43.65
CA ILE A 15 0.70 8.05 -44.67
C ILE A 15 0.59 8.65 -46.08
N ILE A 16 1.38 8.10 -47.02
CA ILE A 16 1.41 8.54 -48.41
C ILE A 16 1.18 7.32 -49.30
N GLY A 17 0.29 7.42 -50.27
CA GLY A 17 -0.14 6.24 -51.04
C GLY A 17 -1.35 6.52 -51.93
N GLU A 18 -1.99 5.45 -52.41
CA GLU A 18 -3.13 5.51 -53.32
C GLU A 18 -4.32 4.72 -52.76
N PHE A 19 -5.53 5.22 -52.95
CA PHE A 19 -6.76 4.51 -52.55
C PHE A 19 -7.15 3.45 -53.59
N ASP A 20 -7.44 2.24 -53.13
CA ASP A 20 -8.04 1.17 -53.93
C ASP A 20 -9.56 1.17 -53.74
N HIS A 21 -10.27 1.91 -54.60
CA HIS A 21 -11.73 2.08 -54.52
C HIS A 21 -12.51 0.81 -54.86
N ASN A 22 -11.88 -0.23 -55.41
CA ASN A 22 -12.56 -1.50 -55.71
C ASN A 22 -12.84 -2.33 -54.43
N GLY A 23 -12.05 -2.13 -53.38
CA GLY A 23 -12.17 -2.83 -52.10
C GLY A 23 -12.93 -2.05 -51.02
N GLU A 24 -13.78 -1.11 -51.40
CA GLU A 24 -14.44 -0.21 -50.46
C GLU A 24 -15.54 -0.91 -49.63
N VAL A 25 -15.55 -0.67 -48.31
CA VAL A 25 -16.52 -1.25 -47.37
C VAL A 25 -17.14 -0.16 -46.51
N LEU A 26 -18.42 -0.32 -46.16
CA LEU A 26 -19.16 0.61 -45.30
C LEU A 26 -19.28 0.09 -43.87
N ILE A 27 -19.08 0.95 -42.87
CA ILE A 27 -19.41 0.67 -41.47
C ILE A 27 -20.54 1.59 -40.99
N GLY A 28 -21.64 1.02 -40.51
CA GLY A 28 -22.76 1.77 -39.95
C GLY A 28 -23.92 0.89 -39.48
N PRO A 29 -25.00 1.49 -38.96
CA PRO A 29 -25.28 2.92 -38.95
C PRO A 29 -24.37 3.73 -38.02
N ARG A 30 -24.04 4.97 -38.41
CA ARG A 30 -23.34 5.98 -37.60
C ARG A 30 -24.01 7.35 -37.75
N HIS A 31 -24.08 8.12 -36.67
CA HIS A 31 -24.59 9.49 -36.71
C HIS A 31 -23.47 10.45 -37.14
N LEU A 32 -23.83 11.48 -37.91
CA LEU A 32 -22.92 12.58 -38.20
C LEU A 32 -22.63 13.35 -36.91
N ILE A 33 -21.36 13.52 -36.59
CA ILE A 33 -20.91 14.39 -35.51
C ILE A 33 -20.60 15.75 -36.13
N ASP A 34 -21.51 16.71 -35.95
CA ASP A 34 -21.33 18.08 -36.43
C ASP A 34 -20.47 18.88 -35.44
N PRO A 35 -19.38 19.52 -35.91
CA PRO A 35 -18.47 20.24 -35.04
C PRO A 35 -19.12 21.43 -34.31
N LYS A 36 -20.19 22.03 -34.85
CA LYS A 36 -20.84 23.23 -34.29
C LYS A 36 -21.99 22.91 -33.32
N SER A 37 -22.63 21.75 -33.44
CA SER A 37 -23.87 21.44 -32.70
C SER A 37 -23.68 20.74 -31.35
N SER A 38 -22.43 20.43 -30.96
CA SER A 38 -22.13 19.66 -29.75
C SER A 38 -21.17 20.35 -28.79
N ALA A 39 -21.14 21.69 -28.78
CA ALA A 39 -20.67 22.42 -27.62
C ALA A 39 -21.73 22.31 -26.50
N GLY A 40 -21.72 21.21 -25.75
CA GLY A 40 -22.48 21.07 -24.50
C GLY A 40 -23.46 19.91 -24.36
N ALA A 41 -23.36 18.83 -25.15
CA ALA A 41 -24.17 17.63 -24.91
C ALA A 41 -23.26 16.43 -24.63
N ASP A 42 -23.23 16.04 -23.36
CA ASP A 42 -22.60 14.84 -22.82
C ASP A 42 -22.91 13.61 -23.68
N GLY A 43 -21.91 12.75 -23.83
CA GLY A 43 -21.94 11.48 -24.59
C GLY A 43 -22.87 10.42 -23.98
N GLY A 44 -24.15 10.75 -23.80
CA GLY A 44 -25.22 9.80 -23.62
C GLY A 44 -25.73 9.34 -24.99
N ASN A 45 -25.96 8.04 -25.14
CA ASN A 45 -26.80 7.49 -26.22
C ASN A 45 -28.19 8.14 -26.14
N SER A 46 -28.35 9.30 -26.76
CA SER A 46 -29.63 9.97 -26.85
C SER A 46 -30.45 9.24 -27.90
N LEU A 47 -31.41 8.44 -27.41
CA LEU A 47 -32.50 7.85 -28.19
C LEU A 47 -33.43 8.90 -28.83
N PHE A 48 -33.19 10.20 -28.58
CA PHE A 48 -34.03 11.31 -29.04
C PHE A 48 -33.18 12.52 -29.49
N SER A 49 -32.41 12.38 -30.57
CA SER A 49 -31.85 13.55 -31.27
C SER A 49 -32.50 13.70 -32.64
N SER A 50 -33.47 14.61 -32.70
CA SER A 50 -34.20 15.01 -33.90
C SER A 50 -33.38 16.07 -34.65
N GLY A 51 -32.45 15.67 -35.52
CA GLY A 51 -31.76 16.66 -36.37
C GLY A 51 -30.64 16.14 -37.28
N ALA A 52 -29.84 15.16 -36.86
CA ALA A 52 -28.72 14.65 -37.67
C ALA A 52 -29.03 13.27 -38.25
N GLY A 53 -29.05 13.17 -39.58
CA GLY A 53 -29.37 11.93 -40.30
C GLY A 53 -28.39 10.79 -40.00
N VAL A 54 -28.90 9.56 -40.03
CA VAL A 54 -28.09 8.33 -39.94
C VAL A 54 -27.37 8.09 -41.26
N GLY A 55 -26.08 7.74 -41.20
CA GLY A 55 -25.24 7.44 -42.37
C GLY A 55 -24.20 6.37 -42.09
N TYR A 56 -23.12 6.37 -42.88
CA TYR A 56 -22.11 5.32 -42.91
C TYR A 56 -20.70 5.90 -42.96
N HIS A 57 -19.74 5.22 -42.33
CA HIS A 57 -18.32 5.46 -42.55
C HIS A 57 -17.83 4.69 -43.77
N VAL A 58 -16.99 5.33 -44.58
CA VAL A 58 -16.41 4.76 -45.80
C VAL A 58 -14.99 4.29 -45.51
N ILE A 59 -14.77 2.98 -45.57
CA ILE A 59 -13.47 2.34 -45.34
C ILE A 59 -12.93 1.92 -46.68
N THR A 60 -11.72 2.37 -47.02
CA THR A 60 -11.08 2.06 -48.29
C THR A 60 -9.66 1.54 -48.03
N PRO A 61 -9.26 0.41 -48.64
CA PRO A 61 -7.86 -0.01 -48.65
C PRO A 61 -6.97 1.07 -49.26
N PHE A 62 -5.84 1.33 -48.60
CA PHE A 62 -4.87 2.34 -49.01
C PHE A 62 -3.51 1.68 -49.21
N ARG A 63 -2.99 1.76 -50.42
CA ARG A 63 -1.70 1.19 -50.80
C ARG A 63 -0.59 2.19 -50.50
N LEU A 64 0.27 1.87 -49.54
CA LEU A 64 1.39 2.71 -49.13
C LEU A 64 2.43 2.81 -50.25
N ALA A 65 2.90 4.02 -50.52
CA ALA A 65 3.87 4.26 -51.59
C ALA A 65 5.27 3.69 -51.27
N ASP A 66 5.64 3.62 -49.98
CA ASP A 66 6.99 3.26 -49.56
C ASP A 66 7.17 1.73 -49.47
N SER A 67 6.20 1.02 -48.88
CA SER A 67 6.25 -0.44 -48.69
C SER A 67 5.45 -1.23 -49.71
N GLY A 68 4.52 -0.60 -50.43
CA GLY A 68 3.57 -1.28 -51.32
C GLY A 68 2.46 -2.05 -50.61
N GLU A 69 2.51 -2.14 -49.27
CA GLU A 69 1.53 -2.80 -48.41
C GLU A 69 0.20 -2.04 -48.38
N ARG A 70 -0.89 -2.75 -48.08
CA ARG A 70 -2.24 -2.17 -47.98
C ARG A 70 -2.67 -2.04 -46.53
N VAL A 71 -3.23 -0.90 -46.15
CA VAL A 71 -3.80 -0.63 -44.82
C VAL A 71 -5.25 -0.16 -44.94
N LEU A 72 -6.03 -0.25 -43.87
CA LEU A 72 -7.43 0.21 -43.87
C LEU A 72 -7.50 1.69 -43.47
N VAL A 73 -8.14 2.49 -44.30
CA VAL A 73 -8.37 3.92 -44.01
C VAL A 73 -9.85 4.22 -43.97
N ASN A 74 -10.34 4.72 -42.84
CA ASN A 74 -11.65 5.36 -42.78
C ASN A 74 -11.55 6.78 -43.33
N ARG A 75 -12.19 7.02 -44.46
CA ARG A 75 -12.18 8.30 -45.16
C ARG A 75 -13.15 9.33 -44.57
N GLY A 76 -14.11 8.88 -43.77
CA GLY A 76 -15.11 9.74 -43.15
C GLY A 76 -16.55 9.29 -43.32
N TRP A 77 -17.49 10.13 -42.91
CA TRP A 77 -18.93 9.87 -42.91
C TRP A 77 -19.63 10.32 -44.20
N VAL A 78 -20.60 9.53 -44.66
CA VAL A 78 -21.51 9.85 -45.78
C VAL A 78 -22.98 9.61 -45.39
N PRO A 79 -23.93 10.42 -45.91
CA PRO A 79 -25.35 10.17 -45.73
C PRO A 79 -25.78 8.93 -46.52
N ALA A 80 -26.88 8.28 -46.11
CA ALA A 80 -27.35 7.05 -46.73
C ALA A 80 -27.60 7.14 -48.26
N LYS A 81 -27.92 8.34 -48.79
CA LYS A 81 -28.11 8.58 -50.22
C LYS A 81 -26.81 8.51 -51.04
N LEU A 82 -25.65 8.66 -50.38
CA LEU A 82 -24.31 8.66 -50.99
C LEU A 82 -23.47 7.43 -50.56
N ALA A 83 -24.16 6.39 -50.09
CA ALA A 83 -23.51 5.14 -49.66
C ALA A 83 -22.86 4.41 -50.84
N ASP A 84 -23.54 4.37 -51.99
CA ASP A 84 -23.03 3.72 -53.21
C ASP A 84 -21.89 4.55 -53.84
N PRO A 85 -20.70 3.98 -54.06
CA PRO A 85 -19.59 4.63 -54.75
C PRO A 85 -19.98 5.30 -56.08
N ALA A 86 -20.90 4.70 -56.85
CA ALA A 86 -21.34 5.22 -58.15
C ALA A 86 -22.07 6.57 -58.06
N THR A 87 -22.65 6.88 -56.90
CA THR A 87 -23.35 8.15 -56.65
C THR A 87 -22.41 9.29 -56.26
N ARG A 88 -21.11 9.00 -56.08
CA ARG A 88 -20.10 9.97 -55.62
C ARG A 88 -18.75 9.89 -56.37
N PRO A 89 -18.73 9.93 -57.71
CA PRO A 89 -17.48 9.83 -58.48
C PRO A 89 -16.54 11.02 -58.24
N GLN A 90 -17.11 12.21 -58.01
CA GLN A 90 -16.36 13.46 -57.79
C GLN A 90 -15.51 13.47 -56.52
N TRP A 91 -15.77 12.56 -55.57
CA TRP A 91 -15.01 12.43 -54.32
C TRP A 91 -14.24 11.12 -54.21
N GLN A 92 -14.03 10.41 -55.31
CA GLN A 92 -13.07 9.30 -55.39
C GLN A 92 -11.73 9.84 -55.85
N GLN A 93 -10.88 10.25 -54.90
CA GLN A 93 -9.54 10.73 -55.20
C GLN A 93 -8.72 9.63 -55.88
N ARG A 94 -8.19 9.91 -57.09
CA ARG A 94 -7.33 9.00 -57.86
C ARG A 94 -5.89 9.53 -57.85
N GLY A 95 -4.92 8.62 -57.78
CA GLY A 95 -3.50 8.94 -57.71
C GLY A 95 -2.98 9.09 -56.28
N ARG A 96 -1.72 9.52 -56.15
CA ARG A 96 -0.98 9.60 -54.89
C ARG A 96 -1.49 10.74 -54.00
N VAL A 97 -1.91 10.39 -52.79
CA VAL A 97 -2.45 11.29 -51.76
C VAL A 97 -1.61 11.17 -50.49
N GLU A 98 -1.42 12.29 -49.82
CA GLU A 98 -0.88 12.36 -48.47
C GLU A 98 -2.02 12.56 -47.47
N LEU A 99 -2.08 11.71 -46.43
CA LEU A 99 -3.13 11.71 -45.42
C LEU A 99 -2.53 11.74 -44.01
N ILE A 100 -3.11 12.56 -43.14
CA ILE A 100 -2.90 12.51 -41.70
C ILE A 100 -4.13 11.85 -41.07
N GLY A 101 -3.93 10.83 -40.25
CA GLY A 101 -5.01 10.13 -39.57
C GLY A 101 -4.62 9.58 -38.21
N LEU A 102 -5.60 9.11 -37.44
CA LEU A 102 -5.42 8.54 -36.12
C LEU A 102 -5.49 7.01 -36.18
N VAL A 103 -4.55 6.32 -35.54
CA VAL A 103 -4.64 4.87 -35.41
C VAL A 103 -5.79 4.51 -34.48
N ARG A 104 -6.62 3.54 -34.87
CA ARG A 104 -7.74 3.04 -34.06
C ARG A 104 -7.71 1.53 -33.98
N LEU A 105 -8.01 0.99 -32.80
CA LEU A 105 -8.12 -0.45 -32.60
C LEU A 105 -9.52 -0.96 -32.98
N THR A 106 -9.68 -2.29 -32.88
CA THR A 106 -10.96 -2.98 -33.04
C THR A 106 -11.96 -2.48 -31.99
N GLU A 107 -13.18 -2.13 -32.43
CA GLU A 107 -14.26 -1.74 -31.52
C GLU A 107 -14.65 -2.95 -30.65
N PRO A 108 -14.72 -2.81 -29.30
CA PRO A 108 -15.13 -3.89 -28.41
C PRO A 108 -16.58 -4.30 -28.67
N ALA A 109 -16.89 -5.57 -28.39
CA ALA A 109 -18.25 -6.09 -28.44
C ALA A 109 -19.12 -5.44 -27.34
N GLY A 110 -20.39 -5.19 -27.63
CA GLY A 110 -21.29 -4.43 -26.75
C GLY A 110 -22.39 -3.69 -27.52
N LEU A 111 -22.91 -2.62 -26.93
CA LEU A 111 -23.94 -1.79 -27.56
C LEU A 111 -23.32 -0.81 -28.57
N VAL A 112 -23.18 -1.21 -29.83
CA VAL A 112 -22.60 -0.39 -30.91
C VAL A 112 -23.71 0.15 -31.79
N GLY A 113 -23.86 1.48 -31.84
CA GLY A 113 -24.90 2.14 -32.66
C GLY A 113 -26.33 1.75 -32.28
N GLY A 114 -26.57 1.41 -31.01
CA GLY A 114 -27.87 0.96 -30.50
C GLY A 114 -28.18 -0.54 -30.70
N TYR A 115 -27.22 -1.32 -31.20
CA TYR A 115 -27.35 -2.77 -31.39
C TYR A 115 -26.47 -3.54 -30.42
N LEU A 116 -26.99 -4.60 -29.82
CA LEU A 116 -26.19 -5.54 -29.04
C LEU A 116 -25.39 -6.43 -29.99
N VAL A 117 -24.07 -6.29 -29.94
CA VAL A 117 -23.13 -7.08 -30.74
C VAL A 117 -22.38 -8.01 -29.80
N ASP A 118 -22.62 -9.32 -29.91
CA ASP A 118 -21.89 -10.37 -29.20
C ASP A 118 -20.55 -10.65 -29.88
N ALA A 119 -19.49 -10.85 -29.08
CA ALA A 119 -18.15 -11.22 -29.54
C ALA A 119 -18.08 -12.63 -30.13
N ARG A 120 -18.98 -13.54 -29.75
CA ARG A 120 -18.89 -14.98 -30.06
C ARG A 120 -19.73 -15.45 -31.27
N SER A 121 -20.52 -14.58 -31.89
CA SER A 121 -21.37 -14.98 -33.03
C SER A 121 -20.69 -14.73 -34.39
N PRO A 122 -20.32 -15.79 -35.16
CA PRO A 122 -19.74 -15.65 -36.49
C PRO A 122 -20.73 -15.09 -37.54
N ALA A 123 -22.00 -14.94 -37.18
CA ALA A 123 -23.03 -14.37 -38.05
C ALA A 123 -23.02 -12.82 -38.10
N ASN A 124 -22.22 -12.14 -37.26
CA ASN A 124 -22.10 -10.68 -37.23
C ASN A 124 -20.76 -10.14 -37.75
N SER A 125 -19.84 -11.02 -38.17
CA SER A 125 -18.61 -10.67 -38.91
C SER A 125 -18.82 -10.67 -40.44
N GLY A 126 -19.87 -11.36 -40.91
CA GLY A 126 -20.34 -11.37 -42.30
C GLY A 126 -21.44 -10.34 -42.55
N ALA A 127 -21.59 -9.95 -43.81
CA ALA A 127 -22.62 -9.04 -44.29
C ALA A 127 -23.99 -9.23 -43.61
N VAL A 128 -24.60 -8.09 -43.29
CA VAL A 128 -25.99 -7.91 -42.85
C VAL A 128 -26.90 -9.10 -43.22
N GLY A 129 -27.28 -9.93 -42.24
CA GLY A 129 -28.35 -10.90 -42.45
C GLY A 129 -29.63 -10.20 -42.94
N PRO A 130 -30.51 -10.88 -43.71
CA PRO A 130 -31.64 -10.29 -44.43
C PRO A 130 -32.69 -9.54 -43.58
N GLN A 131 -32.50 -9.44 -42.26
CA GLN A 131 -33.42 -8.82 -41.31
C GLN A 131 -33.01 -7.40 -40.86
N SER A 132 -31.80 -6.91 -41.15
CA SER A 132 -31.36 -5.57 -40.69
C SER A 132 -31.91 -4.42 -41.56
N ARG A 133 -32.06 -3.24 -40.95
CA ARG A 133 -32.58 -2.01 -41.59
C ARG A 133 -31.77 -1.55 -42.80
N SER A 134 -30.47 -1.86 -42.88
CA SER A 134 -29.62 -1.54 -44.04
C SER A 134 -29.86 -2.48 -45.23
N ALA A 135 -30.13 -3.76 -44.97
CA ALA A 135 -30.54 -4.73 -46.00
C ALA A 135 -31.88 -4.34 -46.65
N ARG A 136 -32.84 -3.77 -45.88
CA ARG A 136 -34.10 -3.22 -46.45
C ARG A 136 -33.91 -2.00 -47.35
N ARG A 137 -32.75 -1.36 -47.32
CA ARG A 137 -32.38 -0.22 -48.18
C ARG A 137 -31.37 -0.62 -49.28
N GLY A 138 -31.05 -1.91 -49.42
CA GLY A 138 -30.13 -2.41 -50.45
C GLY A 138 -28.66 -2.07 -50.24
N VAL A 139 -28.25 -1.67 -49.02
CA VAL A 139 -26.87 -1.26 -48.72
C VAL A 139 -26.18 -2.31 -47.85
N THR A 140 -25.12 -2.93 -48.36
CA THR A 140 -24.26 -3.83 -47.60
C THR A 140 -23.30 -3.03 -46.71
N CYS A 141 -23.41 -3.17 -45.39
CA CYS A 141 -22.55 -2.48 -44.43
C CYS A 141 -22.24 -3.35 -43.21
N ARG A 142 -21.10 -3.12 -42.55
CA ARG A 142 -20.77 -3.75 -41.26
C ARG A 142 -21.24 -2.91 -40.08
N ILE A 143 -21.65 -3.57 -39.01
CA ILE A 143 -22.16 -2.88 -37.80
C ILE A 143 -21.01 -2.40 -36.92
N ARG A 144 -19.96 -3.23 -36.79
CA ARG A 144 -18.80 -3.03 -35.91
C ARG A 144 -17.51 -2.91 -36.72
N ARG A 145 -16.58 -2.11 -36.22
CA ARG A 145 -15.18 -2.07 -36.70
C ARG A 145 -14.41 -3.27 -36.15
N ASP A 146 -14.37 -4.34 -36.91
CA ASP A 146 -13.51 -5.50 -36.67
C ASP A 146 -12.32 -5.44 -37.62
N VAL A 147 -11.17 -4.98 -37.12
CA VAL A 147 -9.98 -4.71 -37.96
C VAL A 147 -9.39 -6.02 -38.48
N GLU A 148 -9.37 -7.07 -37.68
CA GLU A 148 -8.79 -8.37 -38.05
C GLU A 148 -9.63 -9.05 -39.14
N ALA A 149 -10.95 -9.08 -38.97
CA ALA A 149 -11.86 -9.67 -39.95
C ALA A 149 -11.85 -8.88 -41.28
N LEU A 150 -11.86 -7.53 -41.22
CA LEU A 150 -11.77 -6.68 -42.41
C LEU A 150 -10.46 -6.88 -43.17
N SER A 151 -9.36 -7.01 -42.44
CA SER A 151 -8.03 -7.15 -43.02
C SER A 151 -7.84 -8.49 -43.71
N GLY A 152 -8.38 -9.57 -43.14
CA GLY A 152 -8.37 -10.89 -43.76
C GLY A 152 -9.16 -10.95 -45.06
N GLU A 153 -10.31 -10.26 -45.14
CA GLU A 153 -11.14 -10.24 -46.35
C GLU A 153 -10.57 -9.37 -47.47
N LEU A 154 -10.07 -8.18 -47.13
CA LEU A 154 -9.54 -7.21 -48.10
C LEU A 154 -8.06 -7.42 -48.41
N ASN A 155 -7.43 -8.44 -47.81
CA ASN A 155 -6.00 -8.74 -47.90
C ASN A 155 -5.14 -7.49 -47.58
N THR A 156 -5.42 -6.84 -46.46
CA THR A 156 -4.67 -5.69 -45.91
C THR A 156 -3.95 -6.09 -44.62
N LEU A 157 -2.98 -5.28 -44.19
CA LEU A 157 -2.43 -5.38 -42.84
C LEU A 157 -3.50 -4.94 -41.81
N PRO A 158 -3.46 -5.47 -40.57
CA PRO A 158 -4.40 -5.13 -39.49
C PRO A 158 -4.14 -3.74 -38.87
N PHE A 159 -3.92 -2.74 -39.71
CA PHE A 159 -3.79 -1.34 -39.34
C PHE A 159 -5.00 -0.57 -39.83
N PHE A 160 -5.70 0.08 -38.90
CA PHE A 160 -6.84 0.94 -39.21
C PHE A 160 -6.53 2.39 -38.85
N VAL A 161 -6.67 3.27 -39.83
CA VAL A 161 -6.38 4.71 -39.70
C VAL A 161 -7.65 5.51 -39.99
N ASP A 162 -8.03 6.38 -39.07
CA ASP A 162 -9.15 7.31 -39.26
C ASP A 162 -8.64 8.65 -39.79
N ALA A 163 -9.07 9.04 -40.99
CA ALA A 163 -8.67 10.29 -41.61
C ALA A 163 -9.07 11.49 -40.75
N CYS A 164 -8.09 12.35 -40.41
CA CYS A 164 -8.37 13.63 -39.81
C CYS A 164 -9.06 14.55 -40.83
N ALA A 165 -9.77 15.57 -40.35
CA ALA A 165 -10.24 16.63 -41.23
C ALA A 165 -9.01 17.31 -41.86
N SER A 166 -8.84 17.22 -43.18
CA SER A 166 -7.85 18.01 -43.90
C SER A 166 -8.09 19.48 -43.55
N GLY A 167 -7.03 20.22 -43.19
CA GLY A 167 -7.08 21.58 -42.61
C GLY A 167 -7.63 22.70 -43.52
N VAL A 168 -8.72 22.43 -44.24
CA VAL A 168 -9.58 23.43 -44.86
C VAL A 168 -10.54 23.91 -43.78
N ASP A 169 -10.53 25.21 -43.53
CA ASP A 169 -11.45 25.84 -42.60
C ASP A 169 -12.89 25.38 -42.89
N SER A 170 -13.53 24.83 -41.86
CA SER A 170 -14.83 24.15 -41.87
C SER A 170 -16.02 24.93 -42.48
N SER A 171 -15.81 26.16 -42.94
CA SER A 171 -16.78 26.98 -43.67
C SER A 171 -16.92 26.65 -45.17
N GLU A 172 -15.94 25.99 -45.81
CA GLU A 172 -16.03 25.60 -47.24
C GLU A 172 -16.43 24.13 -47.46
N SER A 173 -16.48 23.30 -46.42
CA SER A 173 -16.83 21.88 -46.49
C SER A 173 -18.34 21.59 -46.63
N ALA A 174 -19.18 22.62 -46.81
CA ALA A 174 -20.62 22.45 -47.04
C ALA A 174 -20.87 21.79 -48.40
N GLY A 175 -20.98 20.45 -48.39
CA GLY A 175 -21.24 19.64 -49.58
C GLY A 175 -20.10 18.71 -50.00
N THR A 176 -18.97 18.66 -49.29
CA THR A 176 -17.89 17.69 -49.57
C THR A 176 -18.08 16.41 -48.74
N PHE A 177 -18.06 15.25 -49.41
CA PHE A 177 -18.18 13.93 -48.78
C PHE A 177 -17.03 13.04 -49.26
N PRO A 178 -16.55 12.03 -48.51
CA PRO A 178 -16.84 11.74 -47.10
C PRO A 178 -16.31 12.83 -46.15
N ILE A 179 -17.01 13.05 -45.04
CA ILE A 179 -16.63 14.02 -44.00
C ILE A 179 -15.66 13.35 -43.02
N GLY A 180 -14.37 13.68 -43.10
CA GLY A 180 -13.33 13.20 -42.18
C GLY A 180 -13.45 13.76 -40.76
N GLY A 181 -12.58 13.31 -39.83
CA GLY A 181 -12.51 13.87 -38.47
C GLY A 181 -13.68 13.53 -37.56
N GLN A 182 -14.31 12.36 -37.74
CA GLN A 182 -15.47 11.93 -36.96
C GLN A 182 -15.11 11.27 -35.62
N THR A 183 -13.82 11.05 -35.33
CA THR A 183 -13.36 10.63 -34.01
C THR A 183 -13.25 11.85 -33.08
N ARG A 184 -14.20 12.02 -32.15
CA ARG A 184 -14.08 12.97 -31.02
C ARG A 184 -13.71 12.23 -29.74
N LEU A 185 -12.66 12.70 -29.09
CA LEU A 185 -12.31 12.30 -27.73
C LEU A 185 -13.12 13.17 -26.76
N SER A 186 -14.32 12.75 -26.39
CA SER A 186 -15.07 13.36 -25.29
C SER A 186 -14.78 12.58 -24.01
N LEU A 187 -13.96 13.14 -23.13
CA LEU A 187 -13.81 12.62 -21.77
C LEU A 187 -15.05 13.03 -20.98
N ARG A 188 -15.70 12.06 -20.33
CA ARG A 188 -16.90 12.30 -19.53
C ARG A 188 -16.49 13.08 -18.27
N ASN A 189 -17.03 14.27 -18.08
CA ASN A 189 -16.79 15.07 -16.87
C ASN A 189 -17.98 14.91 -15.91
N GLU A 190 -17.86 14.01 -14.94
CA GLU A 190 -18.87 13.81 -13.91
C GLU A 190 -18.61 14.60 -12.63
N HIS A 191 -17.64 15.52 -12.61
CA HIS A 191 -17.23 16.19 -11.37
C HIS A 191 -18.38 16.94 -10.71
N LEU A 192 -19.24 17.61 -11.48
CA LEU A 192 -20.39 18.33 -10.94
C LEU A 192 -21.44 17.38 -10.33
N SER A 193 -21.77 16.27 -11.00
CA SER A 193 -22.72 15.30 -10.46
C SER A 193 -22.17 14.63 -9.20
N TYR A 194 -20.87 14.35 -9.17
CA TYR A 194 -20.19 13.83 -7.99
C TYR A 194 -20.25 14.84 -6.84
N ILE A 195 -19.89 16.10 -7.07
CA ILE A 195 -19.98 17.18 -6.08
C ILE A 195 -21.41 17.28 -5.54
N VAL A 196 -22.42 17.41 -6.41
CA VAL A 196 -23.82 17.51 -5.99
C VAL A 196 -24.21 16.30 -5.13
N THR A 197 -23.89 15.08 -5.55
CA THR A 197 -24.24 13.86 -4.80
C THR A 197 -23.65 13.88 -3.39
N TRP A 198 -22.36 14.17 -3.25
CA TRP A 198 -21.69 14.15 -1.95
C TRP A 198 -22.08 15.30 -1.04
N TYR A 199 -22.25 16.50 -1.58
CA TYR A 199 -22.71 17.65 -0.79
C TYR A 199 -24.19 17.52 -0.39
N SER A 200 -25.03 16.89 -1.22
CA SER A 200 -26.43 16.58 -0.87
C SER A 200 -26.52 15.57 0.28
N LEU A 201 -25.72 14.49 0.21
CA LEU A 201 -25.59 13.51 1.30
C LEU A 201 -25.05 14.14 2.58
N GLY A 202 -24.04 15.01 2.46
CA GLY A 202 -23.51 15.79 3.57
C GLY A 202 -24.56 16.70 4.21
N ALA A 203 -25.34 17.42 3.40
CA ALA A 203 -26.41 18.29 3.88
C ALA A 203 -27.55 17.52 4.55
N LEU A 204 -27.90 16.33 4.03
CA LEU A 204 -28.95 15.48 4.59
C LEU A 204 -28.59 14.92 5.97
N LEU A 205 -27.30 14.79 6.29
CA LEU A 205 -26.81 14.29 7.58
C LEU A 205 -26.73 15.39 8.66
N LEU A 206 -26.77 16.67 8.29
CA LEU A 206 -26.69 17.81 9.22
C LEU A 206 -27.91 18.05 10.15
N PRO A 207 -29.16 17.61 9.91
CA PRO A 207 -30.28 17.94 10.80
C PRO A 207 -30.29 17.20 12.16
N SER A 208 -29.32 16.31 12.44
CA SER A 208 -29.26 15.59 13.72
C SER A 208 -28.41 16.27 14.79
N ALA A 209 -27.75 17.40 14.48
CA ALA A 209 -27.03 18.21 15.46
C ALA A 209 -27.81 19.49 15.78
N ARG A 210 -28.65 19.46 16.83
CA ARG A 210 -29.18 20.70 17.42
C ARG A 210 -28.00 21.51 18.00
N PRO A 211 -27.78 22.78 17.58
CA PRO A 211 -26.75 23.61 18.18
C PRO A 211 -27.31 24.32 19.41
N THR A 212 -26.68 24.10 20.58
CA THR A 212 -26.75 25.06 21.69
C THR A 212 -25.90 26.28 21.34
N ALA A 213 -26.49 27.45 21.55
CA ALA A 213 -26.00 28.77 21.23
C ALA A 213 -24.53 29.04 21.61
N GLY A 214 -23.83 29.77 20.73
CA GLY A 214 -22.46 30.21 20.94
C GLY A 214 -21.92 30.91 19.69
N THR A 215 -22.51 32.05 19.38
CA THR A 215 -22.10 32.97 18.31
C THR A 215 -20.67 33.48 18.51
N SER A 216 -19.80 33.23 17.53
CA SER A 216 -18.73 34.17 17.15
C SER A 216 -18.36 33.91 15.69
N GLY A 217 -18.65 34.89 14.85
CA GLY A 217 -18.48 34.81 13.40
C GLY A 217 -17.02 35.00 12.99
N TYR A 218 -16.62 34.27 11.95
CA TYR A 218 -15.54 34.68 11.08
C TYR A 218 -16.00 34.50 9.63
N ARG A 219 -16.00 35.63 8.92
CA ARG A 219 -16.27 35.77 7.49
C ARG A 219 -14.94 35.49 6.79
N LEU A 220 -14.87 34.42 6.00
CA LEU A 220 -13.76 34.20 5.06
C LEU A 220 -14.18 34.72 3.69
N GLN A 221 -13.36 35.62 3.17
CA GLN A 221 -13.43 36.14 1.81
C GLN A 221 -12.82 35.10 0.87
N ASP A 222 -13.56 34.76 -0.18
CA ASP A 222 -13.10 33.96 -1.31
C ASP A 222 -12.26 34.83 -2.25
N GLU A 223 -10.93 34.73 -2.18
CA GLU A 223 -10.04 35.09 -3.28
C GLU A 223 -8.88 34.10 -3.29
N ASP A 224 -8.84 33.24 -4.32
CA ASP A 224 -7.64 32.66 -4.97
C ASP A 224 -7.99 31.35 -5.71
N ALA A 225 -8.86 31.47 -6.72
CA ALA A 225 -9.10 30.44 -7.72
C ALA A 225 -8.44 30.85 -9.05
N ALA A 226 -7.11 30.81 -9.13
CA ALA A 226 -6.40 31.01 -10.40
C ALA A 226 -4.93 30.56 -10.37
N ALA A 227 -4.65 29.27 -10.19
CA ALA A 227 -3.40 28.68 -10.69
C ALA A 227 -3.47 27.15 -10.58
N LEU A 228 -3.41 26.47 -11.73
CA LEU A 228 -2.73 25.19 -12.00
C LEU A 228 -3.44 24.49 -13.18
N SER A 229 -3.30 25.09 -14.35
CA SER A 229 -3.41 24.39 -15.62
C SER A 229 -2.02 23.90 -16.04
N GLY A 230 -1.93 22.64 -16.47
CA GLY A 230 -0.78 22.14 -17.22
C GLY A 230 -0.05 20.97 -16.57
N GLY A 231 -0.42 19.76 -16.98
CA GLY A 231 0.35 18.54 -16.75
C GLY A 231 -0.54 17.34 -16.44
N GLY A 232 -0.89 16.55 -17.46
CA GLY A 232 -1.54 15.24 -17.25
C GLY A 232 -0.64 14.39 -16.36
N PHE A 233 -1.13 14.05 -15.17
CA PHE A 233 -0.35 13.29 -14.21
C PHE A 233 -0.49 11.79 -14.47
N ARG A 234 0.65 11.10 -14.35
CA ARG A 234 0.89 9.67 -14.57
C ARG A 234 0.06 8.69 -13.70
N TRP A 235 -0.92 9.17 -12.92
CA TRP A 235 -1.70 8.39 -11.94
C TRP A 235 -3.00 7.80 -12.50
N GLU A 236 -3.57 8.33 -13.59
CA GLU A 236 -4.80 7.79 -14.19
C GLU A 236 -4.62 6.34 -14.68
N SER A 237 -3.47 6.00 -15.28
CA SER A 237 -3.15 4.62 -15.68
C SER A 237 -2.89 3.65 -14.51
N GLN A 238 -2.67 4.16 -13.29
CA GLN A 238 -2.45 3.33 -12.10
C GLN A 238 -3.73 3.06 -11.32
N PHE A 239 -4.74 3.93 -11.43
CA PHE A 239 -6.00 3.78 -10.69
C PHE A 239 -6.98 2.79 -11.34
N GLU A 240 -6.90 2.61 -12.67
CA GLU A 240 -7.77 1.67 -13.40
C GLU A 240 -7.46 0.18 -13.17
N ARG A 241 -6.47 -0.20 -12.35
CA ARG A 241 -6.06 -1.63 -12.19
C ARG A 241 -6.00 -2.20 -10.78
N SER A 242 -6.29 -1.43 -9.73
CA SER A 242 -6.26 -1.96 -8.36
C SER A 242 -7.50 -2.78 -7.98
N TRP A 243 -8.65 -2.54 -8.63
CA TRP A 243 -9.91 -3.22 -8.34
C TRP A 243 -10.12 -4.51 -9.15
N GLU A 244 -9.52 -4.66 -10.34
CA GLU A 244 -9.56 -5.91 -11.11
C GLU A 244 -8.72 -7.04 -10.47
N ALA A 245 -7.71 -6.68 -9.66
CA ALA A 245 -6.87 -7.65 -8.95
C ALA A 245 -7.54 -8.23 -7.69
N LEU A 246 -8.65 -7.63 -7.24
CA LEU A 246 -9.45 -8.11 -6.12
C LEU A 246 -10.50 -9.10 -6.67
N ALA A 247 -10.06 -10.32 -6.97
CA ALA A 247 -10.98 -11.40 -7.33
C ALA A 247 -11.77 -11.86 -6.09
N GLU A 248 -13.09 -11.83 -6.18
CA GLU A 248 -13.99 -12.46 -5.20
C GLU A 248 -13.75 -13.98 -5.20
N ASP A 249 -13.73 -14.60 -4.02
CA ASP A 249 -13.72 -16.07 -3.93
C ASP A 249 -15.07 -16.65 -4.38
N GLU A 250 -15.16 -17.99 -4.57
CA GLU A 250 -16.38 -18.67 -5.07
C GLU A 250 -17.62 -18.43 -4.18
N GLU A 251 -17.43 -17.85 -2.98
CA GLU A 251 -18.48 -17.48 -2.04
C GLU A 251 -18.77 -15.97 -1.99
N GLY A 252 -18.18 -15.17 -2.88
CA GLY A 252 -18.42 -13.72 -2.99
C GLY A 252 -17.75 -12.86 -1.91
N ARG A 253 -16.72 -13.37 -1.23
CA ARG A 253 -15.97 -12.67 -0.17
C ARG A 253 -14.62 -12.17 -0.71
N LEU A 254 -14.25 -10.96 -0.30
CA LEU A 254 -12.97 -10.32 -0.67
C LEU A 254 -11.83 -10.61 0.33
N ALA A 255 -12.14 -11.30 1.44
CA ALA A 255 -11.20 -11.51 2.55
C ALA A 255 -9.96 -12.32 2.14
N GLY A 256 -10.13 -13.32 1.26
CA GLY A 256 -9.01 -14.16 0.79
C GLY A 256 -8.01 -13.43 -0.12
N ALA A 257 -8.48 -12.45 -0.91
CA ALA A 257 -7.61 -11.65 -1.79
C ALA A 257 -6.81 -10.62 -0.99
N VAL A 258 -7.44 -9.94 -0.02
CA VAL A 258 -6.78 -8.97 0.87
C VAL A 258 -5.73 -9.65 1.75
N GLY A 259 -6.03 -10.85 2.29
CA GLY A 259 -5.08 -11.63 3.07
C GLY A 259 -3.82 -12.01 2.27
N ARG A 260 -3.98 -12.41 1.00
CA ARG A 260 -2.85 -12.71 0.09
C ARG A 260 -1.97 -11.48 -0.18
N LEU A 261 -2.56 -10.30 -0.36
CA LEU A 261 -1.82 -9.07 -0.58
C LEU A 261 -1.02 -8.64 0.67
N GLU A 262 -1.63 -8.72 1.86
CA GLU A 262 -0.96 -8.49 3.15
C GLU A 262 0.22 -9.44 3.35
N GLN A 263 0.01 -10.73 3.06
CA GLN A 263 1.05 -11.76 3.15
C GLN A 263 2.19 -11.49 2.18
N ALA A 264 1.89 -11.13 0.93
CA ALA A 264 2.90 -10.76 -0.06
C ALA A 264 3.72 -9.55 0.39
N ARG A 265 3.10 -8.56 1.04
CA ARG A 265 3.79 -7.39 1.63
C ARG A 265 4.70 -7.79 2.78
N LYS A 266 4.22 -8.56 3.76
CA LYS A 266 5.03 -9.06 4.88
C LYS A 266 6.18 -9.93 4.39
N ARG A 267 5.95 -10.76 3.38
CA ARG A 267 6.99 -11.57 2.75
C ARG A 267 8.03 -10.73 2.02
N ARG A 268 7.63 -9.70 1.27
CA ARG A 268 8.58 -8.73 0.67
C ARG A 268 9.44 -8.08 1.74
N HIS A 269 8.87 -7.70 2.88
CA HIS A 269 9.66 -7.19 4.01
C HIS A 269 10.62 -8.24 4.57
N ARG A 270 10.19 -9.50 4.74
CA ARG A 270 11.06 -10.62 5.17
C ARG A 270 12.20 -10.87 4.18
N LEU A 271 11.91 -10.90 2.88
CA LEU A 271 12.91 -11.07 1.82
C LEU A 271 13.86 -9.88 1.74
N ALA A 272 13.37 -8.66 1.91
CA ALA A 272 14.20 -7.47 1.98
C ALA A 272 15.11 -7.48 3.21
N ALA A 273 14.58 -7.86 4.38
CA ALA A 273 15.37 -8.04 5.59
C ALA A 273 16.41 -9.17 5.44
N ALA A 274 16.03 -10.27 4.80
CA ALA A 274 16.92 -11.39 4.48
C ALA A 274 17.96 -11.05 3.39
N ALA A 275 17.66 -10.12 2.49
CA ALA A 275 18.59 -9.60 1.48
C ALA A 275 19.57 -8.56 2.07
N LEU A 276 19.18 -7.87 3.14
CA LEU A 276 20.05 -7.01 3.94
C LEU A 276 20.97 -7.82 4.87
N LEU A 277 20.62 -9.07 5.19
CA LEU A 277 21.59 -10.04 5.70
C LEU A 277 22.56 -10.34 4.54
N PRO A 278 23.86 -10.05 4.67
CA PRO A 278 24.80 -10.22 3.58
C PRO A 278 24.84 -11.71 3.21
N GLY A 279 24.31 -12.02 2.03
CA GLY A 279 23.86 -13.35 1.63
C GLY A 279 24.92 -14.43 1.78
N GLY A 280 24.49 -15.67 2.03
CA GLY A 280 25.32 -16.85 1.79
C GLY A 280 26.76 -16.83 2.36
N GLY A 281 27.02 -16.11 3.46
CA GLY A 281 28.36 -16.04 4.05
C GLY A 281 28.84 -14.68 4.56
N GLY A 282 28.02 -13.63 4.63
CA GLY A 282 28.42 -12.38 5.28
C GLY A 282 28.28 -12.42 6.80
N ARG A 283 29.33 -12.00 7.51
CA ARG A 283 29.46 -11.98 8.99
C ARG A 283 28.15 -11.65 9.71
N ALA A 284 27.71 -12.55 10.59
CA ALA A 284 26.68 -12.29 11.60
C ALA A 284 26.95 -10.93 12.26
N SER A 285 26.08 -9.95 12.00
CA SER A 285 26.18 -8.65 12.62
C SER A 285 25.88 -8.80 14.11
N LYS A 286 26.67 -8.14 14.95
CA LYS A 286 26.38 -8.11 16.38
C LYS A 286 25.02 -7.44 16.58
N LEU A 287 24.19 -8.03 17.43
CA LEU A 287 22.86 -7.53 17.73
C LEU A 287 22.83 -6.96 19.14
N GLY A 288 22.09 -5.86 19.30
CA GLY A 288 21.81 -5.26 20.59
C GLY A 288 20.74 -6.02 21.36
N MET A 289 21.09 -7.06 22.11
CA MET A 289 20.10 -7.86 22.86
C MET A 289 19.48 -7.12 24.05
N MET A 290 20.30 -6.40 24.81
CA MET A 290 19.81 -5.55 25.91
C MET A 290 19.41 -4.19 25.35
N ARG A 291 18.10 -3.95 25.24
CA ARG A 291 17.55 -2.76 24.60
C ARG A 291 16.86 -1.89 25.63
N HIS A 292 17.19 -0.61 25.64
CA HIS A 292 16.45 0.42 26.35
C HIS A 292 15.83 1.34 25.32
N LEU A 293 14.53 1.21 25.13
CA LEU A 293 13.77 1.93 24.11
C LEU A 293 12.88 2.98 24.77
N LEU A 294 13.04 4.24 24.37
CA LEU A 294 12.10 5.30 24.69
C LEU A 294 11.16 5.51 23.51
N LEU A 295 9.89 5.18 23.72
CA LEU A 295 8.81 5.40 22.77
C LEU A 295 8.21 6.79 23.03
N CYS A 296 8.44 7.70 22.10
CA CYS A 296 8.03 9.09 22.24
C CYS A 296 6.83 9.39 21.32
N LEU A 297 5.81 10.04 21.86
CA LEU A 297 4.61 10.42 21.13
C LEU A 297 4.44 11.95 21.12
N ASP A 298 4.27 12.51 19.92
CA ASP A 298 3.76 13.86 19.76
C ASP A 298 2.26 13.90 20.12
N CYS A 299 1.89 14.78 21.04
CA CYS A 299 0.52 15.06 21.47
C CYS A 299 0.15 16.54 21.22
N SER A 300 0.65 17.11 20.13
CA SER A 300 0.26 18.43 19.62
C SER A 300 -1.13 18.44 19.00
N GLU A 301 -1.70 19.63 18.78
CA GLU A 301 -3.01 19.82 18.16
C GLU A 301 -3.18 19.08 16.82
N THR A 302 -2.10 18.93 16.05
CA THR A 302 -2.12 18.22 14.75
C THR A 302 -2.52 16.76 14.87
N MET A 303 -2.38 16.13 16.04
CA MET A 303 -2.80 14.76 16.28
C MET A 303 -4.33 14.59 16.35
N GLY A 304 -5.07 15.70 16.49
CA GLY A 304 -6.53 15.72 16.44
C GLY A 304 -7.09 15.57 15.01
N LEU A 305 -6.26 15.70 13.97
CA LEU A 305 -6.69 15.59 12.58
C LEU A 305 -7.17 14.17 12.23
N ALA A 306 -8.13 14.11 11.31
CA ALA A 306 -8.85 12.90 10.92
C ALA A 306 -8.25 12.18 9.69
N ASP A 307 -6.95 12.31 9.46
CA ASP A 307 -6.24 11.68 8.33
C ASP A 307 -6.16 10.15 8.48
N LEU A 308 -5.98 9.68 9.71
CA LEU A 308 -6.06 8.27 10.07
C LEU A 308 -7.31 8.06 10.91
N LYS A 309 -8.09 7.01 10.63
CA LYS A 309 -9.35 6.76 11.34
C LYS A 309 -9.11 6.21 12.75
N PRO A 310 -9.84 6.69 13.78
CA PRO A 310 -10.73 7.85 13.78
C PRO A 310 -10.00 9.21 13.82
N CYS A 311 -8.83 9.26 14.47
CA CYS A 311 -7.89 10.39 14.41
C CYS A 311 -6.44 9.87 14.46
N ARG A 312 -5.47 10.72 14.10
CA ARG A 312 -4.03 10.37 14.12
C ARG A 312 -3.57 9.88 15.50
N LEU A 313 -4.02 10.53 16.58
CA LEU A 313 -3.71 10.12 17.95
C LEU A 313 -4.18 8.69 18.23
N ALA A 314 -5.44 8.38 17.92
CA ALA A 314 -6.02 7.07 18.18
C ALA A 314 -5.33 5.96 17.36
N ALA A 315 -5.00 6.25 16.09
CA ALA A 315 -4.24 5.33 15.25
C ALA A 315 -2.83 5.07 15.81
N CYS A 316 -2.12 6.11 16.25
CA CYS A 316 -0.80 5.97 16.87
C CYS A 316 -0.87 5.21 18.18
N LEU A 317 -1.82 5.52 19.07
CA LEU A 317 -1.97 4.81 20.34
C LEU A 317 -2.30 3.33 20.13
N SER A 318 -3.13 2.99 19.14
CA SER A 318 -3.40 1.60 18.76
C SER A 318 -2.14 0.89 18.28
N ALA A 319 -1.39 1.52 17.38
CA ALA A 319 -0.13 0.97 16.86
C ALA A 319 0.94 0.82 17.96
N MET A 320 1.04 1.79 18.88
CA MET A 320 1.92 1.73 20.06
C MET A 320 1.55 0.59 21.01
N ARG A 321 0.28 0.32 21.27
CA ARG A 321 -0.13 -0.83 22.12
C ARG A 321 0.28 -2.15 21.50
N ASN A 322 0.01 -2.33 20.21
CA ASN A 322 0.41 -3.54 19.49
C ASN A 322 1.94 -3.70 19.48
N PHE A 323 2.66 -2.59 19.30
CA PHE A 323 4.11 -2.56 19.36
C PHE A 323 4.65 -2.92 20.76
N VAL A 324 4.09 -2.38 21.84
CA VAL A 324 4.51 -2.71 23.21
C VAL A 324 4.37 -4.20 23.49
N SER A 325 3.21 -4.79 23.16
CA SER A 325 3.00 -6.23 23.33
C SER A 325 4.01 -7.04 22.51
N GLY A 326 4.13 -6.75 21.20
CA GLY A 326 5.08 -7.45 20.34
C GLY A 326 6.54 -7.25 20.74
N PHE A 327 6.89 -6.09 21.32
CA PHE A 327 8.25 -5.78 21.76
C PHE A 327 8.65 -6.67 22.93
N PHE A 328 7.80 -6.79 23.95
CA PHE A 328 8.08 -7.62 25.13
C PHE A 328 7.99 -9.13 24.83
N ASP A 329 7.18 -9.52 23.85
CA ASP A 329 7.13 -10.91 23.38
C ASP A 329 8.46 -11.32 22.71
N GLN A 330 9.00 -10.46 21.85
CA GLN A 330 10.24 -10.75 21.11
C GLN A 330 11.53 -10.37 21.87
N ASN A 331 11.47 -9.40 22.78
CA ASN A 331 12.60 -8.85 23.52
C ASN A 331 12.28 -8.79 25.02
N PRO A 332 12.20 -9.93 25.72
CA PRO A 332 11.76 -9.96 27.11
C PRO A 332 12.73 -9.25 28.06
N ILE A 333 14.03 -9.20 27.74
CA ILE A 333 15.05 -8.46 28.51
C ILE A 333 15.14 -6.96 28.15
N GLY A 334 14.34 -6.51 27.17
CA GLY A 334 14.25 -5.11 26.82
C GLY A 334 13.49 -4.32 27.89
N GLN A 335 13.87 -3.06 28.06
CA GLN A 335 13.12 -2.10 28.86
C GLN A 335 12.53 -1.04 27.95
N LEU A 336 11.30 -0.62 28.25
CA LEU A 336 10.59 0.39 27.49
C LEU A 336 10.19 1.55 28.41
N GLY A 337 10.22 2.78 27.90
CA GLY A 337 9.65 3.94 28.56
C GLY A 337 8.81 4.75 27.57
N VAL A 338 7.79 5.45 28.04
CA VAL A 338 6.92 6.27 27.19
C VAL A 338 7.03 7.74 27.57
N LEU A 339 7.41 8.56 26.60
CA LEU A 339 7.47 10.02 26.70
C LEU A 339 6.43 10.66 25.79
N LEU A 340 5.94 11.83 26.16
CA LEU A 340 5.04 12.62 25.33
C LEU A 340 5.57 14.04 25.17
N THR A 341 5.24 14.69 24.07
CA THR A 341 5.42 16.15 23.94
C THR A 341 4.08 16.84 23.69
N ARG A 342 3.81 17.87 24.49
CA ARG A 342 2.54 18.62 24.47
C ARG A 342 2.79 20.00 25.08
N ARG A 343 2.09 21.04 24.60
CA ARG A 343 2.22 22.41 25.14
C ARG A 343 3.67 22.89 25.24
N LYS A 344 4.52 22.56 24.26
CA LYS A 344 5.96 22.91 24.20
C LYS A 344 6.83 22.27 25.29
N LEU A 345 6.28 21.32 26.04
CA LEU A 345 6.97 20.59 27.10
C LEU A 345 7.08 19.11 26.73
N ALA A 346 8.03 18.44 27.37
CA ALA A 346 8.11 16.99 27.40
C ALA A 346 7.59 16.49 28.75
N GLU A 347 6.69 15.52 28.73
CA GLU A 347 6.15 14.88 29.94
C GLU A 347 6.48 13.39 29.89
N ARG A 348 6.89 12.82 31.03
CA ARG A 348 7.16 11.38 31.15
C ARG A 348 5.88 10.66 31.58
N VAL A 349 5.35 9.80 30.71
CA VAL A 349 4.14 9.00 31.01
C VAL A 349 4.51 7.79 31.86
N THR A 350 5.53 7.05 31.41
CA THR A 350 6.01 5.86 32.10
C THR A 350 7.52 5.87 32.18
N GLU A 351 8.04 5.42 33.32
CA GLU A 351 9.47 5.23 33.51
C GLU A 351 9.97 4.04 32.69
N LEU A 352 11.29 3.94 32.55
CA LEU A 352 11.93 2.81 31.87
C LEU A 352 11.72 1.53 32.71
N THR A 353 10.85 0.63 32.24
CA THR A 353 10.51 -0.61 32.95
C THR A 353 10.38 -1.80 32.01
N GLY A 354 10.48 -3.01 32.57
CA GLY A 354 10.30 -4.27 31.85
C GLY A 354 8.86 -4.82 31.87
N ASN A 355 7.91 -4.11 32.50
CA ASN A 355 6.53 -4.61 32.67
C ASN A 355 5.60 -4.06 31.57
N PRO A 356 5.08 -4.90 30.66
CA PRO A 356 4.19 -4.45 29.59
C PRO A 356 2.88 -3.84 30.11
N ARG A 357 2.32 -4.34 31.22
CA ARG A 357 1.00 -3.91 31.72
C ARG A 357 0.99 -2.42 32.06
N ARG A 358 2.05 -1.93 32.72
CA ARG A 358 2.18 -0.52 33.08
C ARG A 358 2.12 0.40 31.86
N HIS A 359 2.79 0.02 30.78
CA HIS A 359 2.78 0.79 29.53
C HIS A 359 1.43 0.69 28.82
N LEU A 360 0.83 -0.50 28.78
CA LEU A 360 -0.47 -0.71 28.14
C LEU A 360 -1.59 0.06 28.85
N ASP A 361 -1.60 0.06 30.19
CA ASP A 361 -2.60 0.78 30.97
C ASP A 361 -2.42 2.29 30.83
N ALA A 362 -1.18 2.80 30.88
CA ALA A 362 -0.91 4.20 30.59
C ALA A 362 -1.35 4.63 29.18
N LEU A 363 -1.16 3.77 28.16
CA LEU A 363 -1.64 4.03 26.79
C LEU A 363 -3.17 3.92 26.65
N LYS A 364 -3.84 3.13 27.51
CA LYS A 364 -5.31 3.10 27.56
C LYS A 364 -5.84 4.38 28.20
N ASP A 365 -5.24 4.82 29.30
CA ASP A 365 -5.60 6.05 29.99
C ASP A 365 -5.48 7.25 29.04
N LEU A 366 -4.39 7.32 28.27
CA LEU A 366 -4.20 8.36 27.25
C LEU A 366 -5.27 8.37 26.15
N ALA A 367 -5.82 7.20 25.77
CA ALA A 367 -6.89 7.15 24.77
C ALA A 367 -8.27 7.45 25.34
N GLN A 368 -8.56 6.97 26.56
CA GLN A 368 -9.84 7.23 27.23
C GLN A 368 -9.96 8.69 27.65
N ALA A 369 -8.85 9.34 27.98
CA ALA A 369 -8.82 10.75 28.35
C ALA A 369 -9.11 11.72 27.20
N GLY A 370 -9.21 11.23 25.95
CA GLY A 370 -9.78 11.97 24.82
C GLY A 370 -11.28 12.28 24.96
N SER A 371 -11.99 11.63 25.90
CA SER A 371 -13.44 11.84 26.16
C SER A 371 -13.74 12.76 27.35
N GLY A 372 -12.75 13.18 28.13
CA GLY A 372 -12.98 14.07 29.27
C GLY A 372 -11.85 14.06 30.30
N LYS A 373 -11.16 15.19 30.40
CA LYS A 373 -10.28 15.68 31.48
C LYS A 373 -8.75 15.51 31.42
N THR A 374 -8.11 14.52 30.79
CA THR A 374 -6.63 14.39 30.96
C THR A 374 -5.84 13.77 29.79
N ALA A 375 -6.04 14.17 28.53
CA ALA A 375 -5.03 14.11 27.45
C ALA A 375 -5.64 14.48 26.09
N ARG A 376 -6.17 15.70 25.96
CA ARG A 376 -6.47 16.21 24.63
C ARG A 376 -5.15 16.60 23.93
N PRO A 377 -4.98 16.29 22.63
CA PRO A 377 -3.86 16.82 21.85
C PRO A 377 -3.98 18.35 21.82
N GLU A 378 -3.02 19.05 22.40
CA GLU A 378 -3.09 20.50 22.61
C GLU A 378 -1.71 21.16 22.54
N GLY A 379 -1.67 22.34 21.92
CA GLY A 379 -0.45 23.12 21.75
C GLY A 379 0.53 22.52 20.75
N GLU A 380 1.77 22.97 20.83
CA GLU A 380 2.84 22.64 19.89
C GLU A 380 3.82 21.63 20.49
N ALA A 381 4.52 20.88 19.62
CA ALA A 381 5.55 19.93 20.03
C ALA A 381 6.87 20.65 20.33
N SER A 382 7.64 20.15 21.30
CA SER A 382 9.04 20.52 21.54
C SER A 382 9.91 19.27 21.54
N PHE A 383 10.66 19.07 20.46
CA PHE A 383 11.55 17.93 20.32
C PHE A 383 12.83 18.09 21.12
N GLN A 384 13.34 19.30 21.32
CA GLN A 384 14.54 19.51 22.13
C GLN A 384 14.32 19.03 23.57
N ASN A 385 13.23 19.47 24.22
CA ASN A 385 12.90 19.06 25.59
C ASN A 385 12.69 17.54 25.68
N LEU A 386 12.06 16.94 24.67
CA LEU A 386 11.85 15.50 24.57
C LEU A 386 13.18 14.74 24.48
N LEU A 387 14.09 15.20 23.61
CA LEU A 387 15.40 14.60 23.39
C LEU A 387 16.34 14.79 24.59
N GLU A 388 16.24 15.91 25.30
CA GLU A 388 16.97 16.15 26.55
C GLU A 388 16.49 15.20 27.65
N MET A 389 15.17 15.05 27.82
CA MET A 389 14.60 14.06 28.76
C MET A 389 15.01 12.62 28.40
N ALA A 390 15.08 12.31 27.09
CA ALA A 390 15.58 11.03 26.62
C ALA A 390 17.08 10.83 26.93
N TYR A 391 17.90 11.88 26.77
CA TYR A 391 19.31 11.85 27.16
C TYR A 391 19.49 11.65 28.67
N ASP A 392 18.71 12.33 29.50
CA ASP A 392 18.84 12.20 30.95
C ASP A 392 18.47 10.79 31.43
N THR A 393 17.56 10.12 30.72
CA THR A 393 17.15 8.74 31.02
C THR A 393 18.14 7.70 30.47
N LEU A 394 18.60 7.84 29.22
CA LEU A 394 19.43 6.83 28.54
C LEU A 394 20.93 7.09 28.67
N GLY A 395 21.34 8.33 28.87
CA GLY A 395 22.73 8.76 28.97
C GLY A 395 23.51 7.99 30.04
N PRO A 396 23.02 7.90 31.29
CA PRO A 396 23.69 7.19 32.39
C PRO A 396 23.80 5.67 32.21
N LEU A 397 23.00 5.09 31.32
CA LEU A 397 22.98 3.64 31.11
C LEU A 397 24.31 3.14 30.54
N PRO A 398 24.70 1.88 30.84
CA PRO A 398 25.99 1.34 30.41
C PRO A 398 26.11 1.24 28.88
N GLY A 399 27.33 1.35 28.36
CA GLY A 399 27.61 1.37 26.92
C GLY A 399 27.39 0.05 26.17
N HIS A 400 27.23 -1.06 26.89
CA HIS A 400 26.91 -2.37 26.29
C HIS A 400 25.42 -2.51 25.93
N ALA A 401 24.56 -1.67 26.51
CA ALA A 401 23.15 -1.69 26.24
C ALA A 401 22.83 -0.80 25.05
N CYS A 402 21.91 -1.24 24.20
CA CYS A 402 21.44 -0.45 23.07
C CYS A 402 20.45 0.60 23.54
N LYS A 403 20.80 1.86 23.32
CA LYS A 403 20.02 3.04 23.69
C LYS A 403 19.26 3.51 22.46
N GLU A 404 17.94 3.37 22.48
CA GLU A 404 17.07 3.63 21.34
C GLU A 404 15.98 4.65 21.71
N VAL A 405 15.69 5.56 20.80
CA VAL A 405 14.56 6.49 20.88
C VAL A 405 13.75 6.33 19.60
N LEU A 406 12.46 6.05 19.73
CA LEU A 406 11.52 5.98 18.60
C LEU A 406 10.49 7.09 18.75
N VAL A 407 10.49 8.06 17.86
CA VAL A 407 9.60 9.23 17.92
C VAL A 407 8.50 9.12 16.88
N LEU A 408 7.25 9.17 17.31
CA LEU A 408 6.05 9.31 16.48
C LEU A 408 5.65 10.79 16.44
N VAL A 409 5.71 11.39 15.24
CA VAL A 409 5.51 12.83 15.05
C VAL A 409 4.38 13.10 14.06
N SER A 410 3.52 14.06 14.38
CA SER A 410 2.49 14.60 13.49
C SER A 410 2.77 16.05 13.13
N ALA A 411 3.31 16.84 14.06
CA ALA A 411 3.62 18.24 13.88
C ALA A 411 4.68 18.44 12.79
N LEU A 412 4.43 19.40 11.89
CA LEU A 412 5.37 19.81 10.84
C LEU A 412 6.43 20.80 11.36
N SER A 413 6.11 21.50 12.44
CA SER A 413 6.97 22.45 13.12
C SER A 413 7.31 21.96 14.53
N THR A 414 8.44 22.42 15.04
CA THR A 414 8.87 22.21 16.43
C THR A 414 9.18 23.55 17.07
N CYS A 415 8.81 23.69 18.34
CA CYS A 415 8.97 24.91 19.11
C CYS A 415 9.95 24.64 20.24
N ASP A 416 11.24 24.79 19.93
CA ASP A 416 12.34 24.46 20.82
C ASP A 416 12.98 25.72 21.41
N PRO A 417 13.46 25.67 22.68
CA PRO A 417 14.02 26.83 23.35
C PRO A 417 15.43 27.22 22.84
N GLY A 418 16.17 26.30 22.23
CA GLY A 418 17.55 26.52 21.77
C GLY A 418 17.88 25.79 20.46
N ASP A 419 19.17 25.64 20.17
CA ASP A 419 19.64 24.96 18.97
C ASP A 419 19.61 23.43 19.15
N ILE A 420 18.62 22.79 18.51
CA ILE A 420 18.49 21.33 18.45
C ILE A 420 19.72 20.64 17.82
N GLY A 421 20.52 21.34 17.00
CA GLY A 421 21.75 20.79 16.41
C GLY A 421 22.80 20.39 17.46
N ALA A 422 22.91 21.16 18.54
CA ALA A 422 23.76 20.84 19.68
C ALA A 422 23.25 19.58 20.41
N THR A 423 21.94 19.47 20.62
CA THR A 423 21.30 18.30 21.26
C THR A 423 21.47 17.03 20.42
N ILE A 424 21.33 17.12 19.09
CA ILE A 424 21.60 16.01 18.16
C ILE A 424 23.06 15.53 18.33
N SER A 425 24.01 16.47 18.38
CA SER A 425 25.42 16.15 18.56
C SER A 425 25.71 15.52 19.94
N LYS A 426 25.00 15.97 20.98
CA LYS A 426 25.06 15.40 22.34
C LYS A 426 24.57 13.95 22.37
N LEU A 427 23.45 13.66 21.70
CA LEU A 427 22.91 12.29 21.58
C LEU A 427 23.84 11.36 20.79
N ALA A 428 24.39 11.86 19.67
CA ALA A 428 25.32 11.08 18.85
C ALA A 428 26.59 10.70 19.64
N LYS A 429 27.14 11.63 20.45
CA LYS A 429 28.26 11.36 21.35
C LYS A 429 27.93 10.30 22.41
N ALA A 430 26.69 10.27 22.90
CA ALA A 430 26.22 9.27 23.86
C ALA A 430 25.83 7.92 23.22
N ARG A 431 26.02 7.76 21.89
CA ARG A 431 25.66 6.57 21.11
C ARG A 431 24.17 6.20 21.26
N ILE A 432 23.30 7.20 21.35
CA ILE A 432 21.84 7.01 21.39
C ILE A 432 21.32 7.03 19.96
N ARG A 433 20.66 5.94 19.54
CA ARG A 433 20.06 5.79 18.21
C ARG A 433 18.64 6.37 18.20
N CYS A 434 18.38 7.40 17.40
CA CYS A 434 17.06 8.02 17.30
C CYS A 434 16.42 7.69 15.95
N SER A 435 15.28 7.02 15.96
CA SER A 435 14.47 6.75 14.77
C SER A 435 13.18 7.55 14.84
N VAL A 436 12.70 8.04 13.71
CA VAL A 436 11.53 8.92 13.63
C VAL A 436 10.53 8.41 12.60
N ILE A 437 9.28 8.37 13.00
CA ILE A 437 8.12 8.10 12.14
C ILE A 437 7.30 9.39 12.08
N SER A 438 7.29 10.04 10.92
CA SER A 438 6.55 11.29 10.70
C SER A 438 5.29 11.01 9.91
N LEU A 439 4.12 11.26 10.50
CA LEU A 439 2.80 10.93 9.93
C LEU A 439 2.41 11.78 8.71
N SER A 440 2.96 12.99 8.58
CA SER A 440 2.51 13.95 7.55
C SER A 440 3.52 14.13 6.44
N ALA A 441 4.70 14.65 6.75
CA ALA A 441 5.69 15.02 5.75
C ALA A 441 7.11 14.76 6.21
N ASP A 442 8.04 14.85 5.28
CA ASP A 442 9.47 14.71 5.55
C ASP A 442 10.06 16.00 6.16
N ILE A 443 10.48 15.92 7.42
CA ILE A 443 10.99 17.05 8.19
C ILE A 443 12.51 16.99 8.22
N ARG A 444 13.16 17.98 7.59
CA ARG A 444 14.62 18.04 7.39
C ARG A 444 15.43 17.89 8.68
N VAL A 445 14.98 18.53 9.77
CA VAL A 445 15.65 18.51 11.08
C VAL A 445 15.60 17.10 11.69
N LEU A 446 14.44 16.46 11.67
CA LEU A 446 14.25 15.10 12.20
C LEU A 446 14.94 14.04 11.34
N ARG A 447 15.00 14.24 10.02
CA ARG A 447 15.82 13.40 9.12
C ARG A 447 17.31 13.52 9.46
N LYS A 448 17.80 14.74 9.73
CA LYS A 448 19.19 14.97 10.17
C LYS A 448 19.48 14.30 11.50
N LEU A 449 18.55 14.36 12.46
CA LEU A 449 18.63 13.64 13.75
C LEU A 449 18.79 12.13 13.53
N ALA A 450 17.93 11.52 12.71
CA ALA A 450 17.99 10.09 12.44
C ALA A 450 19.31 9.69 11.76
N GLN A 451 19.74 10.43 10.74
CA GLN A 451 21.00 10.17 10.04
C GLN A 451 22.24 10.34 10.94
N ALA A 452 22.26 11.39 11.78
CA ALA A 452 23.39 11.67 12.67
C ALA A 452 23.55 10.63 13.80
N THR A 453 22.44 9.99 14.21
CA THR A 453 22.41 8.99 15.28
C THR A 453 22.42 7.55 14.79
N GLY A 454 22.44 7.33 13.47
CA GLY A 454 22.37 5.99 12.87
C GLY A 454 20.99 5.31 12.99
N GLY A 455 19.94 6.09 13.20
CA GLY A 455 18.55 5.64 13.17
C GLY A 455 17.91 5.75 11.79
N THR A 456 16.63 5.41 11.71
CA THR A 456 15.85 5.42 10.46
C THR A 456 14.77 6.50 10.50
N TYR A 457 14.49 7.10 9.34
CA TYR A 457 13.41 8.07 9.17
C TYR A 457 12.39 7.51 8.18
N SER A 458 11.12 7.52 8.56
CA SER A 458 10.04 6.89 7.79
C SER A 458 8.78 7.73 7.80
N VAL A 459 8.06 7.75 6.68
CA VAL A 459 6.77 8.44 6.52
C VAL A 459 5.72 7.39 6.16
N PRO A 460 4.74 7.10 7.03
CA PRO A 460 3.67 6.17 6.72
C PRO A 460 2.69 6.82 5.73
N LEU A 461 2.06 5.99 4.92
CA LEU A 461 1.02 6.40 3.96
C LEU A 461 -0.37 6.15 4.53
N ASP A 462 -0.53 5.00 5.18
CA ASP A 462 -1.80 4.53 5.76
C ASP A 462 -1.58 3.97 7.16
N ALA A 463 -2.66 3.71 7.90
CA ALA A 463 -2.60 3.10 9.24
C ALA A 463 -1.95 1.70 9.25
N VAL A 464 -2.16 0.92 8.18
CA VAL A 464 -1.51 -0.39 8.00
C VAL A 464 -0.01 -0.21 7.81
N HIS A 465 0.39 0.75 6.96
CA HIS A 465 1.80 1.05 6.75
C HIS A 465 2.49 1.57 8.02
N LEU A 466 1.79 2.37 8.84
CA LEU A 466 2.29 2.80 10.15
C LEU A 466 2.57 1.57 11.04
N SER A 467 1.63 0.63 11.10
CA SER A 467 1.80 -0.59 11.88
C SER A 467 2.95 -1.46 11.37
N ASP A 468 3.12 -1.57 10.05
CA ASP A 468 4.23 -2.29 9.41
C ASP A 468 5.59 -1.64 9.74
N ILE A 469 5.68 -0.31 9.63
CA ILE A 469 6.90 0.45 10.00
C ILE A 469 7.22 0.22 11.48
N MET A 470 6.25 0.34 12.38
CA MET A 470 6.47 0.07 13.81
C MET A 470 6.94 -1.37 14.05
N SER A 471 6.37 -2.34 13.35
CA SER A 471 6.77 -3.75 13.46
C SER A 471 8.23 -3.98 13.03
N SER A 472 8.76 -3.17 12.11
CA SER A 472 10.16 -3.25 11.66
C SER A 472 11.18 -2.90 12.75
N PHE A 473 10.76 -2.22 13.82
CA PHE A 473 11.59 -1.91 14.99
C PHE A 473 11.51 -2.97 16.11
N LEU A 474 10.69 -4.01 15.93
CA LEU A 474 10.61 -5.11 16.91
C LEU A 474 11.91 -5.92 16.97
N PRO A 475 12.55 -6.29 15.85
CA PRO A 475 13.85 -6.93 15.90
C PRO A 475 14.92 -6.01 16.48
N PRO A 476 15.90 -6.56 17.21
CA PRO A 476 17.02 -5.81 17.73
C PRO A 476 17.85 -5.21 16.58
N PRO A 477 18.24 -3.93 16.65
CA PRO A 477 19.07 -3.34 15.61
C PRO A 477 20.44 -4.02 15.55
N ALA A 478 20.97 -4.13 14.33
CA ALA A 478 22.39 -4.39 14.09
C ALA A 478 23.19 -3.15 14.55
N SER A 479 23.51 -3.12 15.83
CA SER A 479 24.33 -2.09 16.46
C SER A 479 25.65 -2.74 16.87
N ALA A 480 26.72 -1.95 16.97
CA ALA A 480 27.98 -2.38 17.55
C ALA A 480 28.11 -1.84 18.98
N PRO A 481 27.24 -2.22 19.94
CA PRO A 481 27.52 -1.90 21.33
C PRO A 481 28.83 -2.58 21.74
N ASP A 482 29.53 -1.99 22.70
CA ASP A 482 30.77 -2.55 23.19
C ASP A 482 30.45 -3.90 23.86
N PRO A 483 30.99 -5.03 23.37
CA PRO A 483 30.68 -6.33 23.93
C PRO A 483 31.24 -6.40 25.35
N ALA A 484 30.34 -6.45 26.34
CA ALA A 484 30.69 -6.60 27.74
C ALA A 484 30.05 -7.88 28.28
N LEU A 485 30.82 -8.64 29.06
CA LEU A 485 30.29 -9.74 29.84
C LEU A 485 29.63 -9.19 31.10
N ILE A 486 28.34 -9.43 31.25
CA ILE A 486 27.53 -8.88 32.34
C ILE A 486 27.17 -10.03 33.29
N LYS A 487 27.24 -9.77 34.59
CA LYS A 487 26.74 -10.71 35.59
C LYS A 487 25.21 -10.68 35.57
N MET A 488 24.58 -11.82 35.32
CA MET A 488 23.13 -12.00 35.40
C MET A 488 22.78 -12.96 36.52
N GLY A 489 21.68 -12.67 37.22
CA GLY A 489 21.11 -13.54 38.25
C GLY A 489 19.92 -14.31 37.72
N PHE A 490 19.95 -15.64 37.87
CA PHE A 490 18.79 -16.49 37.65
C PHE A 490 18.07 -16.69 38.99
N PRO A 491 16.93 -16.04 39.21
CA PRO A 491 16.21 -16.15 40.46
C PRO A 491 15.50 -17.51 40.55
N TYR A 492 15.41 -18.03 41.77
CA TYR A 492 14.62 -19.22 42.09
C TYR A 492 13.27 -18.80 42.69
N SER A 493 12.25 -19.62 42.49
CA SER A 493 10.92 -19.38 43.05
C SER A 493 10.94 -19.70 44.55
N ALA A 494 10.77 -18.68 45.39
CA ALA A 494 10.69 -18.84 46.84
C ALA A 494 9.35 -19.49 47.20
N GLY A 495 9.31 -20.83 47.20
CA GLY A 495 8.15 -21.62 47.59
C GLY A 495 7.95 -22.98 46.92
N GLN A 496 8.87 -23.45 46.06
CA GLN A 496 8.74 -24.77 45.40
C GLN A 496 9.80 -25.80 45.80
N ASP A 497 10.86 -25.40 46.51
CA ASP A 497 11.83 -26.37 47.01
C ASP A 497 11.31 -26.96 48.32
N GLY A 498 10.80 -28.20 48.21
CA GLY A 498 10.26 -29.03 49.29
C GLY A 498 11.28 -29.37 50.39
N GLN A 499 11.64 -28.36 51.18
CA GLN A 499 12.18 -28.51 52.54
C GLN A 499 11.35 -27.71 53.54
N GLU A 500 10.04 -27.65 53.35
CA GLU A 500 9.15 -27.36 54.48
C GLU A 500 8.96 -28.65 55.27
N GLN A 501 9.66 -28.75 56.39
CA GLN A 501 9.31 -29.73 57.42
C GLN A 501 7.84 -29.50 57.81
N PRO A 502 7.03 -30.57 57.93
CA PRO A 502 5.61 -30.45 58.28
C PRO A 502 5.51 -30.09 59.77
N GLY A 503 5.60 -28.80 60.08
CA GLY A 503 5.57 -28.33 61.48
C GLY A 503 5.71 -26.83 61.71
N SER A 504 6.14 -26.03 60.72
CA SER A 504 6.26 -24.57 60.88
C SER A 504 5.42 -23.82 59.85
N GLN A 505 4.10 -23.87 60.00
CA GLN A 505 3.20 -22.85 59.46
C GLN A 505 3.47 -21.54 60.23
N GLN A 506 4.55 -20.85 59.88
CA GLN A 506 4.70 -19.44 60.22
C GLN A 506 4.25 -18.66 58.98
N ASP A 507 3.24 -17.81 59.15
CA ASP A 507 2.83 -16.80 58.18
C ASP A 507 3.96 -15.80 57.96
N VAL A 508 4.97 -16.18 57.16
CA VAL A 508 6.08 -15.29 56.82
C VAL A 508 5.56 -14.27 55.81
N ILE A 509 5.40 -13.03 56.27
CA ILE A 509 5.04 -11.88 55.43
C ILE A 509 6.17 -11.66 54.42
N ARG A 510 5.91 -11.95 53.15
CA ARG A 510 6.85 -11.73 52.05
C ARG A 510 6.66 -10.34 51.47
N ILE A 511 7.67 -9.48 51.53
CA ILE A 511 7.61 -8.12 50.99
C ILE A 511 8.34 -8.06 49.66
N CYS A 512 7.70 -7.46 48.65
CA CYS A 512 8.30 -7.25 47.34
C CYS A 512 9.25 -6.05 47.36
N ALA A 513 10.50 -6.23 46.95
CA ALA A 513 11.49 -5.17 46.83
C ALA A 513 11.20 -4.17 45.70
N CYS A 514 10.28 -4.48 44.77
CA CYS A 514 9.86 -3.55 43.72
C CYS A 514 8.99 -2.40 44.25
N HIS A 515 8.03 -2.74 45.11
CA HIS A 515 6.93 -1.84 45.52
C HIS A 515 6.91 -1.58 47.02
N GLY A 516 7.66 -2.35 47.82
CA GLY A 516 7.57 -2.31 49.28
C GLY A 516 6.25 -2.85 49.83
N THR A 517 5.45 -3.54 49.01
CA THR A 517 4.16 -4.10 49.39
C THR A 517 4.26 -5.58 49.72
N VAL A 518 3.37 -6.05 50.59
CA VAL A 518 3.22 -7.47 50.91
C VAL A 518 2.75 -8.21 49.66
N LEU A 519 3.43 -9.31 49.34
CA LEU A 519 3.03 -10.23 48.28
C LEU A 519 1.82 -11.03 48.75
N SER A 520 0.78 -11.07 47.92
CA SER A 520 -0.41 -11.89 48.19
C SER A 520 -0.03 -13.36 48.34
N ALA A 521 -0.70 -14.08 49.25
CA ALA A 521 -0.55 -15.52 49.41
C ALA A 521 -0.82 -16.22 48.05
N GLY A 522 0.20 -16.84 47.47
CA GLY A 522 0.14 -17.51 46.17
C GLY A 522 0.74 -16.73 44.98
N ALA A 523 1.19 -15.49 45.17
CA ALA A 523 1.94 -14.78 44.13
C ALA A 523 3.33 -15.40 43.95
N THR A 524 3.75 -15.59 42.69
CA THR A 524 5.10 -16.06 42.36
C THR A 524 6.13 -15.04 42.84
N ALA A 525 6.96 -15.44 43.80
CA ALA A 525 8.03 -14.59 44.35
C ALA A 525 9.38 -15.11 43.84
N HIS A 526 10.11 -14.25 43.15
CA HIS A 526 11.43 -14.55 42.61
C HIS A 526 12.51 -14.03 43.54
N ALA A 527 13.33 -14.90 44.11
CA ALA A 527 14.40 -14.53 45.01
C ALA A 527 15.70 -14.23 44.23
N CYS A 528 16.30 -13.07 44.51
CA CYS A 528 17.62 -12.73 43.97
C CYS A 528 18.70 -13.68 44.51
N PRO A 529 19.55 -14.30 43.66
CA PRO A 529 20.57 -15.25 44.13
C PRO A 529 21.69 -14.60 44.96
N GLN A 530 21.87 -13.28 44.88
CA GLN A 530 22.96 -12.59 45.59
C GLN A 530 22.51 -11.96 46.92
N CYS A 531 21.32 -11.38 46.98
CA CYS A 531 20.82 -10.68 48.17
C CYS A 531 19.53 -11.28 48.76
N ALA A 532 19.00 -12.36 48.18
CA ALA A 532 17.77 -13.05 48.58
C ALA A 532 16.49 -12.19 48.61
N CYS A 533 16.53 -10.97 48.06
CA CYS A 533 15.36 -10.10 48.01
C CYS A 533 14.33 -10.61 47.00
N LEU A 534 13.06 -10.41 47.33
CA LEU A 534 11.94 -10.95 46.57
C LEU A 534 11.41 -9.94 45.55
N TYR A 535 11.19 -10.41 44.34
CA TYR A 535 10.65 -9.67 43.21
C TYR A 535 9.35 -10.33 42.73
N CYS A 536 8.34 -9.52 42.42
CA CYS A 536 7.05 -10.02 41.92
C CYS A 536 7.08 -10.38 40.43
N GLU A 537 7.98 -9.77 39.67
CA GLU A 537 8.04 -9.87 38.21
C GLU A 537 9.48 -9.90 37.74
N LEU A 538 9.70 -10.50 36.57
CA LEU A 538 10.97 -10.55 35.86
C LEU A 538 10.76 -10.13 34.41
N PRO A 539 11.77 -9.56 33.73
CA PRO A 539 13.10 -9.24 34.24
C PRO A 539 13.16 -7.87 34.93
N VAL A 540 13.99 -7.76 35.97
CA VAL A 540 14.16 -6.54 36.77
C VAL A 540 15.59 -6.43 37.27
N ASP A 541 16.13 -5.22 37.33
CA ASP A 541 17.41 -4.96 37.99
C ASP A 541 17.22 -4.89 39.52
N CYS A 542 18.00 -5.68 40.25
CA CYS A 542 17.88 -5.76 41.70
C CYS A 542 18.25 -4.42 42.35
N ARG A 543 17.29 -3.73 42.98
CA ARG A 543 17.51 -2.44 43.67
C ARG A 543 18.54 -2.46 44.79
N ILE A 544 18.89 -3.63 45.32
CA ILE A 544 19.81 -3.76 46.48
C ILE A 544 21.23 -4.11 46.02
N CYS A 545 21.40 -5.11 45.15
CA CYS A 545 22.72 -5.53 44.69
C CYS A 545 23.09 -5.05 43.28
N GLY A 546 22.15 -4.47 42.52
CA GLY A 546 22.35 -4.01 41.15
C GLY A 546 22.44 -5.13 40.10
N LEU A 547 22.23 -6.39 40.49
CA LEU A 547 22.28 -7.54 39.58
C LEU A 547 21.03 -7.59 38.69
N SER A 548 21.20 -7.74 37.38
CA SER A 548 20.08 -7.94 36.45
C SER A 548 19.49 -9.34 36.61
N LEU A 549 18.22 -9.41 37.00
CA LEU A 549 17.50 -10.65 37.20
C LEU A 549 16.67 -10.99 35.97
N ALA A 550 16.91 -12.16 35.38
CA ALA A 550 16.15 -12.67 34.24
C ALA A 550 15.91 -14.18 34.40
N SER A 551 14.80 -14.67 33.85
CA SER A 551 14.56 -16.12 33.79
C SER A 551 15.27 -16.72 32.57
N ALA A 552 15.63 -18.00 32.64
CA ALA A 552 16.20 -18.72 31.49
C ALA A 552 15.24 -18.71 30.28
N ALA A 553 13.92 -18.77 30.54
CA ALA A 553 12.89 -18.69 29.51
C ALA A 553 12.89 -17.33 28.79
N HIS A 554 13.21 -16.23 29.47
CA HIS A 554 13.33 -14.91 28.85
C HIS A 554 14.50 -14.86 27.89
N LEU A 555 15.66 -15.37 28.30
CA LEU A 555 16.82 -15.44 27.40
C LEU A 555 16.54 -16.35 26.20
N ALA A 556 15.87 -17.50 26.43
CA ALA A 556 15.51 -18.45 25.38
C ALA A 556 14.68 -17.81 24.25
N ARG A 557 13.73 -16.92 24.58
CA ARG A 557 12.93 -16.22 23.56
C ARG A 557 13.75 -15.29 22.68
N SER A 558 14.85 -14.71 23.19
CA SER A 558 15.73 -13.85 22.40
C SER A 558 16.63 -14.62 21.42
N TYR A 559 16.75 -15.95 21.54
CA TYR A 559 17.57 -16.77 20.62
C TYR A 559 17.09 -16.71 19.16
N GLN A 560 15.80 -16.45 18.94
CA GLN A 560 15.22 -16.32 17.60
C GLN A 560 15.91 -15.23 16.75
N HIS A 561 16.46 -14.20 17.40
CA HIS A 561 17.19 -13.13 16.71
C HIS A 561 18.64 -13.51 16.40
N LEU A 562 19.24 -14.42 17.18
CA LEU A 562 20.60 -14.89 16.97
C LEU A 562 20.69 -15.88 15.80
N PHE A 563 19.68 -16.75 15.68
CA PHE A 563 19.59 -17.76 14.63
C PHE A 563 18.24 -17.67 13.91
N PRO A 564 18.03 -16.60 13.11
CA PRO A 564 16.76 -16.41 12.43
C PRO A 564 16.51 -17.51 11.39
N LEU A 565 15.24 -17.90 11.25
CA LEU A 565 14.82 -18.81 10.19
C LEU A 565 15.04 -18.15 8.82
N LYS A 566 15.76 -18.84 7.94
CA LYS A 566 15.98 -18.38 6.56
C LYS A 566 14.65 -18.35 5.80
N ALA A 567 14.45 -17.30 5.00
CA ALA A 567 13.28 -17.19 4.14
C ALA A 567 13.15 -18.39 3.19
N PHE A 568 11.93 -18.93 3.07
CA PHE A 568 11.64 -20.04 2.16
C PHE A 568 11.54 -19.57 0.70
N ALA A 569 12.13 -20.37 -0.20
CA ALA A 569 12.09 -20.15 -1.63
C ALA A 569 10.70 -20.48 -2.17
N GLU A 570 10.22 -19.68 -3.11
CA GLU A 570 8.93 -19.91 -3.76
C GLU A 570 9.14 -20.85 -4.95
N VAL A 571 8.43 -21.98 -4.94
CA VAL A 571 8.58 -23.03 -5.94
C VAL A 571 7.20 -23.46 -6.42
N THR A 572 7.05 -23.58 -7.73
CA THR A 572 5.87 -24.17 -8.34
C THR A 572 6.01 -25.68 -8.36
N LEU A 573 5.07 -26.39 -7.74
CA LEU A 573 5.13 -27.85 -7.63
C LEU A 573 4.74 -28.53 -8.94
N ALA A 574 5.61 -29.39 -9.46
CA ALA A 574 5.35 -30.21 -10.65
C ALA A 574 4.43 -31.41 -10.35
N ALA A 575 4.41 -31.91 -9.10
CA ALA A 575 3.58 -33.02 -8.66
C ALA A 575 2.89 -32.67 -7.33
N SER A 576 1.78 -33.34 -7.01
CA SER A 576 1.10 -33.13 -5.74
C SER A 576 1.95 -33.66 -4.59
N THR A 577 2.26 -32.79 -3.63
CA THR A 577 3.05 -33.13 -2.44
C THR A 577 2.31 -32.67 -1.20
N GLY A 578 2.41 -33.42 -0.10
CA GLY A 578 1.87 -32.99 1.19
C GLY A 578 2.69 -31.84 1.79
N CYS A 579 2.02 -30.86 2.38
CA CYS A 579 2.64 -29.85 3.21
C CYS A 579 3.25 -30.53 4.46
N CYS A 580 4.53 -30.31 4.72
CA CYS A 580 5.22 -30.91 5.87
C CYS A 580 4.82 -30.31 7.24
N GLY A 581 4.01 -29.25 7.24
CA GLY A 581 3.50 -28.61 8.47
C GLY A 581 2.12 -29.14 8.87
N CYS A 582 1.11 -28.86 8.06
CA CYS A 582 -0.28 -29.23 8.32
C CYS A 582 -0.71 -30.59 7.75
N GLY A 583 0.07 -31.18 6.84
CA GLY A 583 -0.30 -32.43 6.15
C GLY A 583 -1.25 -32.25 4.96
N ASP A 584 -1.70 -31.03 4.67
CA ASP A 584 -2.60 -30.76 3.54
C ASP A 584 -1.94 -31.07 2.20
N ARG A 585 -2.73 -31.58 1.25
CA ARG A 585 -2.23 -31.89 -0.10
C ARG A 585 -2.10 -30.60 -0.92
N LEU A 586 -0.87 -30.24 -1.29
CA LEU A 586 -0.60 -29.18 -2.25
C LEU A 586 -0.83 -29.73 -3.66
N GLY A 587 -1.66 -29.05 -4.45
CA GLY A 587 -1.97 -29.45 -5.82
C GLY A 587 -0.80 -29.27 -6.79
N ALA A 588 -0.86 -29.93 -7.94
CA ALA A 588 0.05 -29.63 -9.04
C ALA A 588 -0.20 -28.20 -9.53
N SER A 589 0.85 -27.43 -9.82
CA SER A 589 0.85 -25.99 -10.17
C SER A 589 0.50 -25.01 -9.04
N THR A 590 0.32 -25.47 -7.79
CA THR A 590 0.15 -24.57 -6.64
C THR A 590 1.49 -23.97 -6.22
N GLU A 591 1.49 -22.69 -5.84
CA GLU A 591 2.63 -22.02 -5.21
C GLU A 591 2.93 -22.68 -3.86
N ALA A 592 4.15 -23.18 -3.69
CA ALA A 592 4.61 -23.78 -2.44
C ALA A 592 5.91 -23.12 -1.96
N TYR A 593 6.16 -23.23 -0.66
CA TYR A 593 7.32 -22.64 -0.02
C TYR A 593 8.32 -23.71 0.39
N GLN A 594 9.53 -23.65 -0.15
CA GLN A 594 10.60 -24.63 0.08
C GLN A 594 11.64 -24.11 1.07
N CYS A 595 11.94 -24.92 2.08
CA CYS A 595 13.03 -24.63 3.02
C CYS A 595 14.40 -24.78 2.35
N SER A 596 15.31 -23.82 2.54
CA SER A 596 16.65 -23.85 1.94
C SER A 596 17.57 -24.94 2.52
N ASP A 597 17.37 -25.32 3.79
CA ASP A 597 18.25 -26.28 4.48
C ASP A 597 17.80 -27.74 4.29
N CYS A 598 16.51 -28.05 4.51
CA CYS A 598 15.98 -29.41 4.40
C CYS A 598 15.19 -29.70 3.12
N ARG A 599 14.93 -28.69 2.28
CA ARG A 599 14.19 -28.80 1.00
C ARG A 599 12.74 -29.32 1.11
N SER A 600 12.16 -29.32 2.31
CA SER A 600 10.74 -29.64 2.53
C SER A 600 9.82 -28.52 2.01
N HIS A 601 8.59 -28.89 1.68
CA HIS A 601 7.58 -27.99 1.11
C HIS A 601 6.49 -27.64 2.13
N TYR A 602 6.07 -26.38 2.14
CA TYR A 602 5.06 -25.83 3.05
C TYR A 602 3.99 -25.04 2.27
N CYS A 603 2.76 -25.03 2.81
CA CYS A 603 1.71 -24.12 2.37
C CYS A 603 1.97 -22.70 2.88
N ILE A 604 1.21 -21.73 2.37
CA ILE A 604 1.33 -20.31 2.74
C ILE A 604 1.09 -20.06 4.24
N ASP A 605 0.13 -20.74 4.85
CA ASP A 605 -0.20 -20.56 6.26
C ASP A 605 0.86 -21.17 7.18
N CYS A 606 1.43 -22.30 6.78
CA CYS A 606 2.58 -22.89 7.48
C CYS A 606 3.82 -22.00 7.35
N ASP A 607 4.10 -21.43 6.17
CA ASP A 607 5.19 -20.45 6.02
C ASP A 607 5.03 -19.27 6.99
N ARG A 608 3.81 -18.72 7.06
CA ARG A 608 3.49 -17.63 7.98
C ARG A 608 3.71 -18.02 9.44
N LEU A 609 3.14 -19.14 9.88
CA LEU A 609 3.26 -19.61 11.26
C LEU A 609 4.73 -19.86 11.65
N LEU A 610 5.50 -20.46 10.74
CA LEU A 610 6.90 -20.79 10.97
C LEU A 610 7.77 -19.54 11.09
N HIS A 611 7.50 -18.49 10.34
CA HIS A 611 8.29 -17.25 10.38
C HIS A 611 7.81 -16.24 11.42
N ASP A 612 6.51 -16.18 11.72
CA ASP A 612 5.93 -15.18 12.63
C ASP A 612 5.86 -15.66 14.09
N SER A 613 5.80 -16.97 14.34
CA SER A 613 5.55 -17.51 15.69
C SER A 613 6.53 -18.58 16.15
N LEU A 614 6.84 -19.57 15.30
CA LEU A 614 7.70 -20.70 15.71
C LEU A 614 9.19 -20.43 15.51
N HIS A 615 9.55 -19.58 14.56
CA HIS A 615 10.91 -19.20 14.18
C HIS A 615 11.87 -20.37 13.94
N SER A 616 11.35 -21.56 13.63
CA SER A 616 12.13 -22.79 13.44
C SER A 616 11.42 -23.75 12.50
N CYS A 617 12.16 -24.41 11.61
CA CYS A 617 11.62 -25.42 10.71
C CYS A 617 11.54 -26.79 11.42
N PRO A 618 10.36 -27.43 11.52
CA PRO A 618 10.19 -28.69 12.25
C PRO A 618 10.98 -29.85 11.64
N VAL A 619 11.12 -29.89 10.30
CA VAL A 619 11.88 -30.93 9.60
C VAL A 619 13.39 -30.75 9.81
N CYS A 620 13.88 -29.51 9.85
CA CYS A 620 15.27 -29.24 10.23
C CYS A 620 15.56 -29.72 11.66
N LEU A 621 14.64 -29.52 12.60
CA LEU A 621 14.80 -29.99 13.98
C LEU A 621 14.82 -31.52 14.07
N GLN A 622 13.95 -32.22 13.33
CA GLN A 622 13.95 -33.68 13.27
C GLN A 622 15.25 -34.24 12.68
N THR A 623 15.74 -33.65 11.57
CA THR A 623 16.98 -34.09 10.92
C THR A 623 18.24 -33.79 11.75
N LEU A 624 18.24 -32.71 12.53
CA LEU A 624 19.30 -32.43 13.51
C LEU A 624 19.30 -33.48 14.62
N SER A 625 18.14 -33.79 15.20
CA SER A 625 18.01 -34.79 16.28
C SER A 625 18.59 -36.14 15.89
N VAL A 626 18.27 -36.64 14.68
CA VAL A 626 18.75 -37.93 14.16
C VAL A 626 20.27 -37.94 13.94
N LYS A 627 20.89 -36.82 13.55
CA LYS A 627 22.34 -36.74 13.38
C LYS A 627 23.09 -36.76 14.72
N THR A 628 22.52 -36.17 15.77
CA THR A 628 23.10 -36.22 17.12
C THR A 628 23.06 -37.62 17.73
N THR A 629 22.04 -38.43 17.46
CA THR A 629 21.93 -39.80 18.01
C THR A 629 22.89 -40.80 17.35
N ILE A 630 23.45 -40.48 16.18
CA ILE A 630 24.44 -41.34 15.48
C ILE A 630 25.88 -40.97 15.90
N ALA A 631 26.06 -39.82 16.57
CA ALA A 631 27.37 -39.32 17.02
C ALA A 631 27.67 -39.59 18.51
N THR A 632 26.76 -40.28 19.21
CA THR A 632 26.96 -40.87 20.55
C THR A 632 26.95 -42.38 20.43
#